data_AF-A0A9J5XZA6-F1
#
_entry.id   AF-A0A9J5XZA6-F1
#
_cell.length_a   1.000
_cell.length_b   1.000
_cell.length_c   1.000
_cell.angle_alpha   90.00
_cell.angle_beta   90.00
_cell.angle_gamma   90.00
#
_symmetry.space_group_name_H-M   'P 1'
#
loop_
_entity.id
_entity.type
_entity.pdbx_description
1 polymer ?
#
loop_
_entity_poly.entity_id
_entity_poly.type
_entity_poly.pdbx_seq_one_letter_code
_entity_poly.pdbx_strand_id
1 'polypeptide(L)'
;MPLDAMNRSSQVWNVIVEKFERRLASWQQQYLSLGGRLTLINSVLDSIPTYFMSLLLMPAEVKQRLDKIMRDFLWEGNKKDHKIHLVKWAKVTLPKQYGGLGIKDLVLHNRCMLLKWHWRYNQEAAGLWKEVIQAKCSDSHWCSNKVSTSYVHLIQTQPSSDQGRQCVESTLRRNLNGRELEEVLALWPPFGLVQSTVQRKDKLI
;
A
#
# COMPACT_ATOMS: atom_id res chain seq x y z
N MET A 1 -14.04 -7.52 -18.59
CA MET A 1 -12.82 -7.31 -17.78
C MET A 1 -12.44 -8.63 -17.11
N PRO A 2 -11.28 -9.22 -17.40
CA PRO A 2 -10.81 -10.43 -16.72
C PRO A 2 -9.99 -10.02 -15.49
N LEU A 3 -10.59 -10.13 -14.30
CA LEU A 3 -9.95 -9.76 -13.02
C LEU A 3 -9.19 -10.93 -12.36
N ASP A 4 -9.33 -12.16 -12.86
CA ASP A 4 -8.94 -13.38 -12.12
C ASP A 4 -7.54 -13.90 -12.47
N ALA A 5 -7.20 -14.03 -13.75
CA ALA A 5 -5.91 -14.60 -14.18
C ALA A 5 -4.71 -13.64 -14.01
N MET A 6 -4.97 -12.37 -13.68
CA MET A 6 -4.00 -11.28 -13.76
C MET A 6 -3.49 -10.79 -12.40
N ASN A 7 -4.19 -11.05 -11.29
CA ASN A 7 -3.82 -10.57 -9.95
C ASN A 7 -2.45 -11.09 -9.46
N ARG A 8 -2.04 -12.28 -9.89
CA ARG A 8 -0.74 -12.87 -9.53
C ARG A 8 0.37 -12.60 -10.55
N SER A 9 0.02 -12.08 -11.72
CA SER A 9 1.00 -11.89 -12.78
C SER A 9 1.78 -10.61 -12.53
N SER A 10 3.10 -10.74 -12.32
CA SER A 10 4.05 -9.62 -12.35
C SER A 10 3.90 -8.78 -13.63
N GLN A 11 3.29 -9.32 -14.70
CA GLN A 11 3.07 -8.62 -15.96
C GLN A 11 2.10 -7.44 -15.86
N VAL A 12 1.09 -7.50 -14.99
CA VAL A 12 0.16 -6.36 -14.80
C VAL A 12 0.91 -5.15 -14.24
N TRP A 13 1.86 -5.42 -13.36
CA TRP A 13 2.69 -4.41 -12.73
C TRP A 13 3.78 -3.85 -13.64
N ASN A 14 4.14 -4.55 -14.73
CA ASN A 14 5.12 -4.05 -15.70
C ASN A 14 4.69 -2.70 -16.29
N VAL A 15 3.40 -2.49 -16.53
CA VAL A 15 2.88 -1.20 -17.01
C VAL A 15 3.24 -0.05 -16.06
N ILE A 16 3.30 -0.32 -14.75
CA ILE A 16 3.69 0.67 -13.75
C ILE A 16 5.20 0.87 -13.77
N VAL A 17 5.97 -0.22 -13.84
CA VAL A 17 7.43 -0.16 -13.93
C VAL A 17 7.86 0.66 -15.15
N GLU A 18 7.28 0.41 -16.32
CA GLU A 18 7.53 1.18 -17.55
C GLU A 18 7.16 2.67 -17.39
N LYS A 19 6.08 2.98 -16.68
CA LYS A 19 5.70 4.37 -16.39
C LYS A 19 6.71 5.06 -15.47
N PHE A 20 7.25 4.35 -14.49
CA PHE A 20 8.32 4.86 -13.62
C PHE A 20 9.57 5.16 -14.44
N GLU A 21 10.04 4.19 -15.23
CA GLU A 21 11.21 4.33 -16.08
C GLU A 21 11.06 5.50 -17.07
N ARG A 22 9.89 5.66 -17.69
CA ARG A 22 9.63 6.76 -18.62
C ARG A 22 9.69 8.14 -17.94
N ARG A 23 9.12 8.27 -16.74
CA ARG A 23 9.19 9.53 -15.97
C ARG A 23 10.62 9.84 -15.56
N LEU A 24 11.33 8.81 -15.10
CA LEU A 24 12.71 8.93 -14.66
C LEU A 24 13.67 9.25 -15.80
N ALA A 25 13.51 8.64 -16.97
CA ALA A 25 14.31 8.97 -18.15
C ALA A 25 14.18 10.46 -18.52
N SER A 26 12.97 11.02 -18.40
CA SER A 26 12.73 12.45 -18.65
C SER A 26 13.37 13.35 -17.58
N TRP A 27 13.30 12.99 -16.30
CA TRP A 27 13.89 13.80 -15.21
C TRP A 27 15.40 13.61 -15.07
N GLN A 28 15.92 12.45 -15.46
CA GLN A 28 17.34 12.17 -15.39
C GLN A 28 18.11 13.13 -16.29
N GLN A 29 17.53 13.58 -17.41
CA GLN A 29 18.10 14.62 -18.28
C GLN A 29 18.18 16.01 -17.61
N GLN A 30 17.48 16.25 -16.51
CA GLN A 30 17.46 17.53 -15.80
C GLN A 30 18.53 17.58 -14.70
N TYR A 31 19.19 18.73 -14.54
CA TYR A 31 20.14 18.96 -13.44
C TYR A 31 19.40 19.24 -12.13
N LEU A 32 18.98 18.17 -11.45
CA LEU A 32 18.23 18.25 -10.21
C LEU A 32 19.11 18.08 -8.97
N SER A 33 18.84 18.87 -7.93
CA SER A 33 19.42 18.66 -6.60
C SER A 33 18.90 17.36 -5.97
N LEU A 34 19.59 16.85 -4.94
CA LEU A 34 19.13 15.68 -4.19
C LEU A 34 17.72 15.90 -3.60
N GLY A 35 17.47 17.10 -3.06
CA GLY A 35 16.15 17.48 -2.55
C GLY A 35 15.08 17.55 -3.63
N GLY A 36 15.39 18.07 -4.81
CA GLY A 36 14.46 18.09 -5.95
C GLY A 36 14.07 16.68 -6.41
N ARG A 37 15.05 15.76 -6.48
CA ARG A 37 14.79 14.35 -6.80
C ARG A 37 13.91 13.67 -5.75
N LEU A 38 14.19 13.89 -4.48
CA LEU A 38 13.36 13.36 -3.38
C LEU A 38 11.91 13.86 -3.48
N THR A 39 11.71 15.15 -3.76
CA THR A 39 10.37 15.73 -3.93
C THR A 39 9.62 15.10 -5.12
N LEU A 40 10.30 14.87 -6.25
CA LEU A 40 9.70 14.21 -7.42
C LEU A 40 9.29 12.77 -7.12
N ILE A 41 10.12 12.02 -6.39
CA ILE A 41 9.78 10.67 -5.93
C ILE A 41 8.48 10.72 -5.12
N ASN A 42 8.44 11.54 -4.06
CA ASN A 42 7.31 11.58 -3.12
C ASN A 42 6.01 12.15 -3.72
N SER A 43 6.10 13.00 -4.74
CA SER A 43 4.92 13.63 -5.35
C SER A 43 4.38 12.84 -6.54
N VAL A 44 5.28 12.40 -7.43
CA VAL A 44 4.89 11.81 -8.71
C VAL A 44 5.01 10.30 -8.70
N LEU A 45 6.12 9.74 -8.24
CA LEU A 45 6.29 8.28 -8.25
C LEU A 45 5.34 7.60 -7.26
N ASP A 46 5.06 8.22 -6.12
CA ASP A 46 4.08 7.71 -5.16
C ASP A 46 2.64 7.67 -5.71
N SER A 47 2.26 8.62 -6.59
CA SER A 47 0.88 8.74 -7.07
C SER A 47 0.58 7.84 -8.26
N ILE A 48 1.57 7.49 -9.08
CA ILE A 48 1.40 6.61 -10.25
C ILE A 48 0.84 5.21 -9.90
N PRO A 49 1.38 4.47 -8.90
CA PRO A 49 0.93 3.11 -8.60
C PRO A 49 -0.33 3.09 -7.73
N THR A 50 -0.76 4.24 -7.21
CA THR A 50 -1.84 4.36 -6.23
C THR A 50 -3.12 3.64 -6.67
N TYR A 51 -3.51 3.75 -7.94
CA TYR A 51 -4.69 3.07 -8.48
C TYR A 51 -4.57 1.54 -8.39
N PHE A 52 -3.49 0.98 -8.92
CA PHE A 52 -3.25 -0.47 -8.92
C PHE A 52 -3.04 -1.01 -7.52
N MET A 53 -2.31 -0.30 -6.67
CA MET A 53 -2.12 -0.64 -5.25
C MET A 53 -3.43 -0.66 -4.47
N SER A 54 -4.45 0.07 -4.93
CA SER A 54 -5.74 0.08 -4.27
C SER A 54 -6.62 -1.13 -4.66
N LEU A 55 -6.27 -1.84 -5.74
CA LEU A 55 -7.05 -2.95 -6.29
C LEU A 55 -6.35 -4.30 -6.15
N LEU A 56 -5.01 -4.33 -6.21
CA LEU A 56 -4.20 -5.54 -6.30
C LEU A 56 -3.14 -5.57 -5.21
N LEU A 57 -2.78 -6.77 -4.75
CA LEU A 57 -1.65 -6.95 -3.84
C LEU A 57 -0.34 -6.88 -4.64
N MET A 58 0.63 -6.12 -4.15
CA MET A 58 1.93 -5.97 -4.80
C MET A 58 2.81 -7.20 -4.58
N PRO A 59 3.31 -7.87 -5.64
CA PRO A 59 4.30 -8.93 -5.53
C PRO A 59 5.65 -8.39 -5.03
N ALA A 60 6.37 -9.22 -4.26
CA ALA A 60 7.67 -8.83 -3.70
C ALA A 60 8.71 -8.49 -4.79
N GLU A 61 8.69 -9.19 -5.93
CA GLU A 61 9.57 -8.92 -7.07
C GLU A 61 9.38 -7.52 -7.65
N VAL A 62 8.12 -7.10 -7.81
CA VAL A 62 7.75 -5.78 -8.33
C VAL A 62 8.24 -4.70 -7.38
N LYS A 63 8.04 -4.89 -6.07
CA LYS A 63 8.56 -3.98 -5.05
C LYS A 63 10.07 -3.79 -5.19
N GLN A 64 10.83 -4.89 -5.28
CA GLN A 64 12.29 -4.81 -5.38
C GLN A 64 12.74 -4.05 -6.64
N ARG A 65 12.04 -4.24 -7.77
CA ARG A 65 12.31 -3.50 -9.01
C ARG A 65 12.04 -2.00 -8.85
N LEU A 66 10.88 -1.63 -8.29
CA LEU A 66 10.53 -0.22 -8.05
C LEU A 66 11.48 0.46 -7.05
N ASP A 67 11.81 -0.22 -5.95
CA ASP A 67 12.76 0.25 -4.95
C ASP A 67 14.17 0.47 -5.54
N LYS A 68 14.59 -0.41 -6.46
CA LYS A 68 15.85 -0.26 -7.18
C LYS A 68 15.82 1.00 -8.05
N ILE A 69 14.79 1.13 -8.88
CA ILE A 69 14.60 2.28 -9.77
C ILE A 69 14.59 3.62 -9.01
N MET A 70 13.85 3.70 -7.90
CA MET A 70 13.78 4.92 -7.06
C MET A 70 15.14 5.24 -6.40
N ARG A 71 15.87 4.22 -5.99
CA ARG A 71 17.19 4.34 -5.36
C ARG A 71 18.25 4.80 -6.35
N ASP A 72 18.27 4.20 -7.53
CA ASP A 72 19.20 4.55 -8.60
C ASP A 72 19.00 6.01 -8.99
N PHE A 73 17.74 6.45 -9.18
CA PHE A 73 17.43 7.85 -9.43
C PHE A 73 17.89 8.81 -8.32
N LEU A 74 17.66 8.44 -7.05
CA LEU A 74 18.02 9.28 -5.91
C LEU A 74 19.54 9.47 -5.78
N TRP A 75 20.33 8.43 -6.05
CA TRP A 75 21.78 8.47 -5.83
C TRP A 75 22.58 8.79 -7.09
N GLU A 76 22.28 8.17 -8.24
CA GLU A 76 23.11 8.24 -9.46
C GLU A 76 23.02 9.63 -10.14
N GLY A 77 21.84 10.21 -10.22
CA GLY A 77 21.64 11.52 -10.84
C GLY A 77 21.92 11.49 -12.34
N ASN A 78 22.35 12.63 -12.91
CA ASN A 78 22.50 12.81 -14.36
C ASN A 78 23.87 12.34 -14.90
N LYS A 79 24.84 12.00 -14.03
CA LYS A 79 26.15 11.53 -14.46
C LYS A 79 26.10 10.02 -14.68
N LYS A 80 26.72 9.53 -15.76
CA LYS A 80 26.86 8.10 -16.08
C LYS A 80 27.79 7.33 -15.12
N ASP A 81 28.34 8.01 -14.12
CA ASP A 81 29.19 7.40 -13.10
C ASP A 81 28.34 6.80 -11.99
N HIS A 82 28.52 5.51 -11.72
CA HIS A 82 27.90 4.85 -10.57
C HIS A 82 28.30 5.55 -9.27
N LYS A 83 27.31 6.08 -8.55
CA LYS A 83 27.51 6.65 -7.22
C LYS A 83 27.19 5.60 -6.15
N ILE A 84 28.06 5.53 -5.14
CA ILE A 84 27.88 4.64 -4.00
C ILE A 84 26.60 5.04 -3.24
N HIS A 85 25.75 4.07 -2.94
CA HIS A 85 24.58 4.27 -2.09
C HIS A 85 25.02 4.52 -0.64
N LEU A 86 24.96 5.78 -0.20
CA LEU A 86 25.47 6.21 1.10
C LEU A 86 24.64 5.67 2.29
N VAL A 87 23.35 5.37 2.06
CA VAL A 87 22.41 4.99 3.11
C VAL A 87 21.62 3.76 2.69
N LYS A 88 21.44 2.82 3.61
CA LYS A 88 20.58 1.64 3.42
C LYS A 88 19.15 2.09 3.07
N TRP A 89 18.57 1.51 2.02
CA TRP A 89 17.23 1.88 1.54
C TRP A 89 16.15 1.77 2.63
N ALA A 90 16.23 0.76 3.49
CA ALA A 90 15.31 0.60 4.62
C ALA A 90 15.34 1.77 5.62
N LYS A 91 16.43 2.55 5.68
CA LYS A 91 16.51 3.79 6.48
C LYS A 91 15.98 5.00 5.70
N VAL A 92 16.17 5.01 4.38
CA VAL A 92 15.67 6.06 3.47
C VAL A 92 14.14 6.11 3.49
N THR A 93 13.49 4.94 3.47
CA THR A 93 12.02 4.82 3.48
C THR A 93 11.38 5.09 4.84
N LEU A 94 12.16 5.42 5.87
CA LEU A 94 11.59 5.81 7.15
C LEU A 94 10.99 7.22 7.09
N PRO A 95 9.94 7.49 7.87
CA PRO A 95 9.46 8.85 8.09
C PRO A 95 10.57 9.78 8.60
N LYS A 96 10.44 11.08 8.29
CA LYS A 96 11.40 12.10 8.71
C LYS A 96 11.57 12.17 10.23
N GLN A 97 10.50 11.95 10.98
CA GLN A 97 10.51 11.89 12.45
C GLN A 97 11.42 10.78 13.02
N TYR A 98 11.68 9.73 12.26
CA TYR A 98 12.57 8.62 12.64
C TYR A 98 13.94 8.69 11.95
N GLY A 99 14.31 9.87 11.41
CA GLY A 99 15.60 10.09 10.77
C GLY A 99 15.75 9.48 9.37
N GLY A 100 14.64 9.20 8.69
CA GLY A 100 14.61 8.84 7.27
C GLY A 100 14.36 10.02 6.34
N LEU A 101 14.25 9.74 5.04
CA LEU A 101 14.02 10.76 4.02
C LEU A 101 12.53 10.98 3.70
N GLY A 102 11.64 10.16 4.29
CA GLY A 102 10.19 10.26 4.10
C GLY A 102 9.72 9.74 2.75
N ILE A 103 10.45 8.80 2.13
CA ILE A 103 9.96 8.02 0.98
C ILE A 103 9.03 6.95 1.53
N LYS A 104 7.84 6.77 0.95
CA LYS A 104 6.86 5.79 1.44
C LYS A 104 7.32 4.36 1.14
N ASP A 105 7.10 3.44 2.08
CA ASP A 105 7.21 2.01 1.80
C ASP A 105 6.01 1.57 0.94
N LEU A 106 6.28 1.15 -0.30
CA LEU A 106 5.28 0.76 -1.29
C LEU A 106 4.43 -0.45 -0.82
N VAL A 107 5.01 -1.39 -0.07
CA VAL A 107 4.27 -2.57 0.44
C VAL A 107 3.32 -2.15 1.55
N LEU A 108 3.82 -1.34 2.48
CA LEU A 108 2.99 -0.81 3.56
C LEU A 108 1.85 0.02 2.97
N HIS A 109 2.15 0.93 2.03
CA HIS A 109 1.14 1.76 1.38
C HIS A 109 0.10 0.93 0.64
N ASN A 110 0.51 -0.10 -0.11
CA ASN A 110 -0.39 -1.03 -0.78
C ASN A 110 -1.34 -1.74 0.20
N ARG A 111 -0.79 -2.28 1.31
CA ARG A 111 -1.60 -2.91 2.36
C ARG A 111 -2.60 -1.93 2.96
N CYS A 112 -2.16 -0.71 3.29
CA CYS A 112 -3.02 0.35 3.82
C CYS A 112 -4.20 0.65 2.88
N MET A 113 -3.92 0.78 1.58
CA MET A 113 -4.93 1.11 0.57
C MET A 113 -5.95 0.00 0.39
N LEU A 114 -5.50 -1.25 0.35
CA LEU A 114 -6.38 -2.40 0.35
C LEU A 114 -7.26 -2.39 1.61
N LEU A 115 -6.66 -2.25 2.79
CA LEU A 115 -7.36 -2.26 4.08
C LEU A 115 -8.41 -1.16 4.18
N LYS A 116 -8.11 0.02 3.65
CA LYS A 116 -9.07 1.12 3.50
C LYS A 116 -10.29 0.71 2.67
N TRP A 117 -10.11 0.01 1.56
CA TRP A 117 -11.24 -0.49 0.76
C TRP A 117 -12.05 -1.56 1.47
N HIS A 118 -11.39 -2.45 2.21
CA HIS A 118 -12.08 -3.48 2.99
C HIS A 118 -12.88 -2.89 4.15
N TRP A 119 -12.33 -1.90 4.85
CA TRP A 119 -13.08 -1.13 5.83
C TRP A 119 -14.32 -0.46 5.20
N ARG A 120 -14.16 0.19 4.04
CA ARG A 120 -15.29 0.85 3.34
C ARG A 120 -16.38 -0.13 2.94
N TYR A 121 -15.98 -1.31 2.47
CA TYR A 121 -16.91 -2.39 2.13
C TYR A 121 -17.78 -2.83 3.31
N ASN A 122 -17.20 -2.88 4.51
CA ASN A 122 -17.93 -3.25 5.73
C ASN A 122 -18.83 -2.12 6.26
N GLN A 123 -18.46 -0.86 6.00
CA GLN A 123 -19.19 0.31 6.51
C GLN A 123 -20.35 0.74 5.62
N GLU A 124 -20.16 0.70 4.30
CA GLU A 124 -21.18 1.11 3.35
C GLU A 124 -22.20 -0.03 3.21
N ALA A 125 -23.41 0.17 3.72
CA ALA A 125 -24.47 -0.84 3.68
C ALA A 125 -25.11 -0.99 2.29
N ALA A 126 -25.22 0.09 1.52
CA ALA A 126 -26.02 0.16 0.28
C ALA A 126 -25.30 0.86 -0.89
N GLY A 127 -24.03 0.52 -1.14
CA GLY A 127 -23.30 1.05 -2.30
C GLY A 127 -23.49 0.18 -3.54
N LEU A 128 -23.89 0.75 -4.69
CA LEU A 128 -23.99 0.03 -5.97
C LEU A 128 -22.71 -0.75 -6.33
N TRP A 129 -21.54 -0.19 -6.02
CA TRP A 129 -20.25 -0.86 -6.24
C TRP A 129 -20.09 -2.13 -5.39
N LYS A 130 -20.68 -2.15 -4.18
CA LYS A 130 -20.68 -3.31 -3.28
C LYS A 130 -21.53 -4.42 -3.86
N GLU A 131 -22.70 -4.08 -4.38
CA GLU A 131 -23.61 -5.02 -5.07
C GLU A 131 -22.94 -5.64 -6.29
N VAL A 132 -22.26 -4.83 -7.11
CA VAL A 132 -21.50 -5.32 -8.28
C VAL A 132 -20.40 -6.29 -7.85
N ILE A 133 -19.65 -5.98 -6.78
CA ILE A 133 -18.62 -6.88 -6.26
C ILE A 133 -19.23 -8.17 -5.70
N GLN A 134 -20.35 -8.07 -4.98
CA GLN A 134 -21.06 -9.22 -4.44
C GLN A 134 -21.57 -10.13 -5.55
N ALA A 135 -22.27 -9.59 -6.55
CA ALA A 135 -22.74 -10.32 -7.72
C ALA A 135 -21.58 -10.99 -8.48
N LYS A 136 -20.45 -10.29 -8.63
CA LYS A 136 -19.26 -10.84 -9.28
C LYS A 136 -18.63 -11.99 -8.49
N CYS A 137 -18.60 -11.91 -7.15
CA CYS A 137 -18.01 -12.92 -6.27
C CYS A 137 -18.95 -14.10 -5.98
N SER A 138 -20.27 -13.91 -6.05
CA SER A 138 -21.26 -14.96 -5.78
C SER A 138 -21.47 -15.90 -6.97
N ASP A 139 -21.39 -15.37 -8.18
CA ASP A 139 -21.80 -16.07 -9.41
C ASP A 139 -20.69 -16.92 -10.04
N SER A 140 -19.60 -17.10 -9.32
CA SER A 140 -18.36 -17.47 -9.92
C SER A 140 -17.66 -18.50 -9.05
N HIS A 141 -17.03 -19.49 -9.69
CA HIS A 141 -16.24 -20.58 -9.10
C HIS A 141 -15.04 -20.09 -8.24
N TRP A 142 -15.03 -18.81 -7.85
CA TRP A 142 -14.03 -18.05 -7.11
C TRP A 142 -13.95 -18.45 -5.63
N CYS A 143 -14.94 -19.19 -5.13
CA CYS A 143 -14.96 -19.73 -3.78
C CYS A 143 -14.36 -21.14 -3.66
N SER A 144 -13.94 -21.80 -4.74
CA SER A 144 -13.68 -23.25 -4.69
C SER A 144 -12.22 -23.67 -4.49
N ASN A 145 -11.25 -22.77 -4.33
CA ASN A 145 -9.90 -23.19 -3.98
C ASN A 145 -9.49 -22.60 -2.65
N LYS A 146 -9.26 -23.47 -1.66
CA LYS A 146 -8.65 -23.18 -0.37
C LYS A 146 -7.28 -22.52 -0.59
N VAL A 147 -7.26 -21.21 -0.80
CA VAL A 147 -6.02 -20.44 -0.88
C VAL A 147 -5.67 -20.02 0.53
N SER A 148 -4.66 -20.71 1.07
CA SER A 148 -3.97 -20.32 2.28
C SER A 148 -3.51 -18.87 2.13
N THR A 149 -4.02 -18.00 2.99
CA THR A 149 -3.44 -16.70 3.34
C THR A 149 -3.40 -15.65 2.21
N SER A 150 -4.54 -15.09 1.81
CA SER A 150 -4.58 -13.74 1.21
C SER A 150 -5.99 -13.16 1.20
N TYR A 151 -6.04 -11.83 1.40
CA TYR A 151 -7.13 -10.83 1.30
C TYR A 151 -8.56 -11.25 0.90
N VAL A 152 -8.69 -12.17 -0.06
CA VAL A 152 -9.96 -12.71 -0.58
C VAL A 152 -10.75 -13.47 0.50
N HIS A 153 -10.07 -14.21 1.40
CA HIS A 153 -10.74 -14.97 2.46
C HIS A 153 -11.37 -14.06 3.55
N LEU A 154 -10.87 -12.82 3.70
CA LEU A 154 -11.40 -11.81 4.63
C LEU A 154 -12.64 -11.09 4.08
N ILE A 155 -12.92 -11.19 2.77
CA ILE A 155 -14.12 -10.61 2.15
C ILE A 155 -15.31 -11.59 2.23
N GLN A 156 -15.02 -12.90 2.29
CA GLN A 156 -16.03 -13.96 2.24
C GLN A 156 -16.73 -14.25 3.56
N THR A 157 -16.12 -13.93 4.71
CA THR A 157 -16.83 -13.95 5.99
C THR A 157 -17.57 -12.63 6.09
N GLN A 158 -18.90 -12.62 5.89
CA GLN A 158 -19.75 -11.47 6.20
C GLN A 158 -19.97 -11.45 7.71
N PRO A 159 -19.26 -10.61 8.47
CA PRO A 159 -19.55 -10.45 9.88
C PRO A 159 -20.63 -9.36 9.97
N SER A 160 -21.31 -9.25 11.11
CA SER A 160 -22.05 -8.01 11.41
C SER A 160 -21.11 -6.80 11.21
N SER A 161 -21.64 -5.61 10.88
CA SER A 161 -20.79 -4.42 10.57
C SER A 161 -19.74 -4.16 11.66
N ASP A 162 -20.07 -4.46 12.93
CA ASP A 162 -19.18 -4.38 14.08
C ASP A 162 -18.11 -5.48 14.10
N GLN A 163 -18.45 -6.70 13.71
CA GLN A 163 -17.49 -7.81 13.66
C GLN A 163 -16.54 -7.68 12.45
N GLY A 164 -16.96 -7.01 11.37
CA GLY A 164 -16.09 -6.61 10.25
C GLY A 164 -15.05 -5.57 10.67
N ARG A 165 -15.47 -4.56 11.46
CA ARG A 165 -14.55 -3.56 12.06
C ARG A 165 -13.51 -4.22 12.97
N GLN A 166 -13.94 -5.11 13.88
CA GLN A 166 -13.03 -5.83 14.78
C GLN A 166 -12.07 -6.77 14.02
N CYS A 167 -12.51 -7.37 12.92
CA CYS A 167 -11.67 -8.20 12.06
C CYS A 167 -10.57 -7.37 11.38
N VAL A 168 -10.90 -6.21 10.82
CA VAL A 168 -9.92 -5.28 10.23
C VAL A 168 -8.94 -4.80 11.28
N GLU A 169 -9.43 -4.37 12.45
CA GLU A 169 -8.59 -3.85 13.53
C GLU A 169 -7.65 -4.92 14.11
N SER A 170 -8.14 -6.14 14.33
CA SER A 170 -7.29 -7.25 14.76
C SER A 170 -6.28 -7.68 13.68
N THR A 171 -6.63 -7.58 12.40
CA THR A 171 -5.73 -7.85 11.27
C THR A 171 -4.65 -6.77 11.17
N LEU A 172 -5.00 -5.50 11.37
CA LEU A 172 -4.06 -4.38 11.45
C LEU A 172 -3.06 -4.62 12.59
N ARG A 173 -3.54 -4.88 13.80
CA ARG A 173 -2.69 -5.11 14.98
C ARG A 173 -1.81 -6.37 14.88
N ARG A 174 -2.23 -7.39 14.13
CA ARG A 174 -1.45 -8.63 13.92
C ARG A 174 -0.38 -8.53 12.84
N ASN A 175 -0.62 -7.74 11.79
CA ASN A 175 0.24 -7.71 10.60
C ASN A 175 1.11 -6.46 10.49
N LEU A 176 0.88 -5.46 11.34
CA LEU A 176 1.60 -4.19 11.34
C LEU A 176 2.33 -4.03 12.67
N ASN A 177 3.59 -3.65 12.60
CA ASN A 177 4.35 -3.22 13.76
C ASN A 177 3.78 -1.89 14.28
N GLY A 178 4.04 -1.53 15.55
CA GLY A 178 3.50 -0.30 16.14
C GLY A 178 3.72 0.97 15.31
N ARG A 179 4.86 1.08 14.61
CA ARG A 179 5.18 2.16 13.66
C ARG A 179 4.25 2.19 12.44
N GLU A 180 4.04 1.02 11.85
CA GLU A 180 3.21 0.85 10.66
C GLU A 180 1.74 1.13 10.99
N LEU A 181 1.31 0.74 12.20
CA LEU A 181 -0.02 1.04 12.72
C LEU A 181 -0.22 2.55 12.87
N GLU A 182 0.73 3.28 13.47
CA GLU A 182 0.67 4.76 13.57
C GLU A 182 0.59 5.44 12.20
N GLU A 183 1.36 4.97 11.20
CA GLU A 183 1.27 5.51 9.83
C GLU A 183 -0.08 5.23 9.17
N VAL A 184 -0.65 4.03 9.38
CA VAL A 184 -1.99 3.69 8.89
C VAL A 184 -3.06 4.55 9.57
N LEU A 185 -2.95 4.74 10.89
CA LEU A 185 -3.85 5.58 11.68
C LEU A 185 -3.75 7.05 11.28
N ALA A 186 -2.56 7.55 10.98
CA ALA A 186 -2.33 8.92 10.49
C ALA A 186 -2.91 9.15 9.09
N LEU A 187 -2.90 8.13 8.23
CA LEU A 187 -3.52 8.17 6.89
C LEU A 187 -5.04 7.97 6.93
N TRP A 188 -5.61 7.58 8.09
CA TRP A 188 -7.02 7.23 8.26
C TRP A 188 -7.60 7.73 9.60
N PRO A 189 -8.11 8.99 9.65
CA PRO A 189 -8.65 9.59 10.87
C PRO A 189 -9.79 8.83 11.59
N PRO A 190 -10.70 8.08 10.91
CA PRO A 190 -11.84 7.44 11.58
C PRO A 190 -11.50 6.39 12.64
N PHE A 191 -10.27 5.86 12.67
CA PHE A 191 -9.85 4.94 13.75
C PHE A 191 -9.59 5.65 15.09
N GLY A 192 -9.36 6.97 15.07
CA GLY A 192 -9.08 7.77 16.28
C GLY A 192 -10.24 7.83 17.27
N LEU A 193 -11.46 7.44 16.89
CA LEU A 193 -12.59 7.31 17.82
C LEU A 193 -12.53 6.04 18.68
N VAL A 194 -11.68 5.06 18.35
CA VAL A 194 -11.53 3.81 19.13
C VAL A 194 -10.55 3.97 20.30
N GLN A 195 -9.68 4.98 20.32
CA GLN A 195 -8.84 5.26 21.51
C GLN A 195 -9.66 5.70 22.73
N SER A 196 -10.90 6.16 22.54
CA SER A 196 -11.77 6.60 23.64
C SER A 196 -12.34 5.46 24.49
N THR A 197 -12.27 4.20 24.04
CA THR A 197 -12.78 3.05 24.80
C THR A 197 -11.71 2.24 25.50
N VAL A 198 -10.43 2.39 25.14
CA VAL A 198 -9.31 1.67 25.79
C VAL A 198 -8.85 2.40 27.05
N GLN A 199 -8.86 3.74 27.09
CA GLN A 199 -8.45 4.53 28.26
C GLN A 199 -9.47 4.52 29.42
N ARG A 200 -10.66 3.93 29.27
CA ARG A 200 -11.70 3.92 30.32
C ARG A 200 -11.71 2.66 31.18
N LYS A 201 -10.92 1.62 30.85
CA LYS A 201 -10.83 0.39 31.65
C LYS A 201 -9.63 0.33 32.60
N ASP A 202 -8.60 1.14 32.39
CA ASP A 202 -7.40 1.14 33.24
C ASP A 202 -7.45 2.19 34.38
N LYS A 203 -8.65 2.67 34.74
CA LYS A 203 -8.87 3.61 35.86
C LYS A 203 -9.94 3.16 36.87
N LEU A 204 -10.30 1.89 36.86
CA LEU A 204 -11.21 1.30 37.86
C LEU A 204 -10.67 -0.04 38.36
N ILE A 205 -9.46 -0.03 38.93
CA ILE A 205 -9.05 -0.86 40.08
C ILE A 205 -8.04 -0.03 40.88
#